data_AF-A0A351KR45-F1
#
_entry.id   AF-A0A351KR45-F1
#
_cell.length_a   1.000
_cell.length_b   1.000
_cell.length_c   1.000
_cell.angle_alpha   90.00
_cell.angle_beta   90.00
_cell.angle_gamma   90.00
#
_symmetry.space_group_name_H-M   'P 1'
#
loop_
_entity.id
_entity.type
_entity.pdbx_description
1 polymer ?
#
loop_
_entity_poly.entity_id
_entity_poly.type
_entity_poly.pdbx_seq_one_letter_code
_entity_poly.pdbx_strand_id
1 'polypeptide(L)' 'GLFYPFIGDTDVSMYGVEAAGDGIETGRHSAPLSAGRPGVLHGNRTYL' A
#
# COMPACT_ATOMS: atom_id res chain seq x y z
N GLY A 1 9.81 -11.32 0.08
CA GLY A 1 8.36 -11.35 0.40
C GLY A 1 7.61 -12.12 -0.67
N LEU A 2 6.30 -12.33 -0.48
CA LEU A 2 5.46 -13.17 -1.35
C LEU A 2 5.55 -12.81 -2.84
N PHE A 3 5.61 -11.52 -3.18
CA PHE A 3 5.60 -11.04 -4.57
C PHE A 3 6.93 -11.18 -5.32
N TYR A 4 8.06 -11.30 -4.61
CA TYR A 4 9.39 -11.25 -5.24
C TYR A 4 9.62 -12.32 -6.33
N PRO A 5 9.22 -13.60 -6.16
CA PRO A 5 9.41 -14.62 -7.18
C PRO A 5 8.61 -14.38 -8.47
N PHE A 6 7.52 -13.60 -8.41
CA PHE A 6 6.56 -13.43 -9.50
C PHE A 6 6.70 -12.09 -10.24
N ILE A 7 7.69 -11.26 -9.89
CA ILE A 7 7.80 -9.90 -10.45
C ILE A 7 8.06 -9.88 -11.97
N GLY A 8 8.59 -10.97 -12.53
CA GLY A 8 8.81 -11.14 -13.97
C GLY A 8 7.67 -11.84 -14.72
N ASP A 9 6.70 -12.42 -14.00
CA ASP A 9 5.64 -13.23 -14.58
C ASP A 9 4.44 -12.33 -14.89
N THR A 10 4.39 -11.75 -16.10
CA THR A 10 3.38 -10.74 -16.47
C THR A 10 1.95 -11.27 -16.49
N ASP A 11 1.77 -12.59 -16.59
CA ASP A 11 0.46 -13.26 -16.52
C ASP A 11 -0.04 -13.43 -15.07
N VAL A 12 0.81 -13.16 -14.07
CA VAL A 12 0.48 -13.26 -12.65
C VAL A 12 0.12 -11.88 -12.11
N SER A 13 -1.16 -11.67 -11.80
CA SER A 13 -1.62 -10.45 -11.14
C SER A 13 -1.24 -10.45 -9.65
N MET A 14 -0.70 -9.33 -9.16
CA MET A 14 -0.33 -9.12 -7.76
C MET A 14 -1.26 -8.11 -7.10
N TYR A 15 -1.91 -8.49 -6.00
CA TYR A 15 -2.84 -7.64 -5.26
C TYR A 15 -2.36 -7.44 -3.82
N GLY A 16 -2.05 -6.20 -3.45
CA GLY A 16 -1.87 -5.78 -2.07
C GLY A 16 -3.16 -5.16 -1.53
N VAL A 17 -3.55 -5.51 -0.30
CA VAL A 17 -4.77 -4.98 0.33
C VAL A 17 -4.37 -4.27 1.62
N GLU A 18 -4.75 -2.99 1.72
CA GLU A 18 -4.55 -2.17 2.92
C GLU A 18 -5.82 -2.12 3.76
N ALA A 19 -5.69 -1.78 5.05
CA ALA A 19 -6.83 -1.71 5.95
C ALA A 19 -7.62 -0.39 5.78
N ALA A 20 -8.83 -0.48 5.22
CA ALA A 20 -9.74 0.65 5.07
C ALA A 20 -10.39 1.13 6.38
N GLY A 21 -10.21 0.39 7.49
CA GLY A 21 -10.78 0.75 8.80
C GLY A 21 -12.30 0.92 8.72
N ASP A 22 -12.80 2.05 9.22
CA ASP A 22 -14.23 2.39 9.18
C ASP A 22 -14.70 2.93 7.81
N GLY A 23 -13.80 3.02 6.83
CA GLY A 23 -14.01 3.62 5.52
C GLY A 23 -12.94 4.66 5.22
N ILE A 24 -12.41 4.67 3.98
CA ILE A 24 -11.34 5.60 3.56
C ILE A 24 -11.82 7.05 3.73
N GLU A 25 -13.05 7.32 3.31
CA GLU A 25 -13.71 8.62 3.38
C GLU A 25 -13.87 9.15 4.80
N THR A 26 -13.81 8.29 5.82
CA THR A 26 -13.91 8.69 7.22
C THR A 26 -12.58 9.23 7.79
N GLY A 27 -11.46 8.99 7.10
CA GLY A 27 -10.11 9.27 7.60
C GLY A 27 -9.65 8.33 8.73
N ARG A 28 -10.49 7.39 9.19
CA ARG A 28 -10.17 6.39 10.23
C ARG A 28 -9.76 5.07 9.58
N HIS A 29 -8.60 5.08 8.94
CA HIS A 29 -8.05 3.93 8.20
C HIS A 29 -6.53 3.82 8.33
N SER A 30 -5.93 2.77 7.76
CA SER A 30 -4.47 2.56 7.71
C SER A 30 -4.06 2.13 6.30
N ALA A 31 -4.44 2.96 5.33
CA ALA A 31 -4.26 2.72 3.89
C ALA A 31 -3.50 3.87 3.21
N PRO A 32 -2.22 4.08 3.57
CA PRO A 32 -1.45 5.21 3.06
C PRO A 32 -1.14 5.12 1.57
N LEU A 33 -1.02 3.92 0.96
CA LEU A 33 -0.86 3.83 -0.50
C LEU A 33 -2.14 4.20 -1.24
N SER A 34 -3.30 3.93 -0.63
CA SER A 34 -4.61 4.21 -1.22
C SER A 34 -5.06 5.67 -1.07
N ALA A 35 -4.81 6.30 0.09
CA ALA A 35 -5.33 7.64 0.39
C ALA A 35 -4.31 8.62 1.00
N GLY A 36 -3.04 8.20 1.13
CA GLY A 36 -1.96 9.02 1.63
C GLY A 36 -1.27 9.84 0.54
N ARG A 37 -0.14 10.44 0.90
CA ARG A 37 0.71 11.26 0.02
C ARG A 37 2.19 10.94 0.25
N PRO A 38 3.06 11.17 -0.74
CA PRO A 38 4.50 11.00 -0.54
C PRO A 38 5.04 11.85 0.63
N GLY A 39 5.87 11.24 1.47
CA GLY A 39 6.49 11.85 2.64
C GLY A 39 7.70 11.05 3.14
N VAL A 40 8.30 11.48 4.26
CA VAL A 40 9.43 10.78 4.90
C VAL A 40 9.03 10.40 6.32
N LEU A 41 9.08 9.11 6.63
CA LEU A 41 8.80 8.57 7.96
C LEU A 41 9.77 7.42 8.25
N HIS A 42 10.25 7.34 9.49
CA HIS A 42 11.14 6.27 9.96
C HIS A 42 12.33 5.99 9.00
N GLY A 43 12.96 7.05 8.49
CA GLY A 43 14.13 6.95 7.61
C GLY A 43 13.85 6.54 6.16
N ASN A 44 12.57 6.47 5.75
CA ASN A 44 12.17 6.04 4.40
C ASN A 44 11.32 7.11 3.70
N ARG A 45 11.55 7.35 2.41
CA ARG A 45 10.65 8.14 1.56
C ARG A 45 9.57 7.21 1.00
N THR A 46 8.34 7.38 1.46
CA THR A 46 7.20 6.48 1.21
C THR A 46 5.88 7.25 1.17
N TYR A 47 4.74 6.59 1.07
CA TYR A 47 3.41 7.19 1.21
C TYR A 47 2.97 7.21 2.69
N LEU A 48 2.31 8.30 3.09
CA LEU A 48 1.82 8.60 4.45
C LEU A 48 0.38 9.13 4.43
#